data_AF-A0A327YED2-F1
#
_entry.id   AF-A0A327YED2-F1
#
_cell.length_a   1.000
_cell.length_b   1.000
_cell.length_c   1.000
_cell.angle_alpha   90.00
_cell.angle_beta   90.00
_cell.angle_gamma   90.00
#
_symmetry.space_group_name_H-M   'P 1'
#
loop_
_entity.id
_entity.type
_entity.pdbx_description
1 polymer ?
#
loop_
_entity_poly.entity_id
_entity_poly.type
_entity_poly.pdbx_seq_one_letter_code
_entity_poly.pdbx_strand_id
1 'polypeptide(L)'
;MKIVYAATKEQEEYINCLINYFYSNIFPHCFDDSEITVFEHLGILSLQEEQIKYNGTMKEAFEIISSLQSLIAVIESLKSNHIREHHRKLFQKNIRLLERYGISFPFLIEQFTNRRKAVLSMYSQPANQWLI
;
A
#
# COMPACT_ATOMS: atom_id res chain seq x y z
N MET A 1 -13.03 -17.07 27.79
CA MET A 1 -11.83 -17.28 26.94
C MET A 1 -12.26 -17.07 25.50
N LYS A 2 -11.76 -16.03 24.82
CA LYS A 2 -12.12 -15.74 23.42
C LYS A 2 -11.07 -16.42 22.54
N ILE A 3 -11.48 -17.43 21.77
CA ILE A 3 -10.58 -18.13 20.84
C ILE A 3 -10.29 -17.15 19.69
N VAL A 4 -9.01 -16.88 19.43
CA VAL A 4 -8.56 -16.05 18.31
C VAL A 4 -7.72 -16.92 17.38
N TYR A 5 -7.95 -16.79 16.08
CA TYR A 5 -7.21 -17.52 15.06
C TYR A 5 -6.01 -16.69 14.62
N ALA A 6 -4.84 -17.32 14.51
CA ALA A 6 -3.66 -16.71 13.89
C ALA A 6 -3.91 -16.44 12.40
N ALA A 7 -3.22 -15.47 11.82
CA ALA A 7 -3.24 -15.24 10.39
C ALA A 7 -2.71 -16.45 9.63
N THR A 8 -3.24 -16.70 8.44
CA THR A 8 -2.70 -17.76 7.57
C THR A 8 -1.50 -17.23 6.79
N LYS A 9 -0.63 -18.15 6.38
CA LYS A 9 0.50 -17.85 5.48
C LYS A 9 0.05 -17.17 4.19
N GLU A 10 -1.10 -17.56 3.64
CA GLU A 10 -1.64 -16.92 2.43
C GLU A 10 -2.07 -15.46 2.69
N GLN A 11 -2.60 -15.15 3.87
CA GLN A 11 -2.95 -13.78 4.24
C GLN A 11 -1.70 -12.91 4.39
N GLU A 12 -0.65 -13.41 5.04
CA GLU A 12 0.65 -12.74 5.14
C GLU A 12 1.26 -12.49 3.75
N GLU A 13 1.28 -13.51 2.90
CA GLU A 13 1.76 -13.39 1.52
C GLU A 13 0.93 -12.37 0.73
N TYR A 14 -0.39 -12.35 0.90
CA TYR A 14 -1.25 -11.40 0.20
C TYR A 14 -1.02 -9.96 0.65
N ILE A 15 -0.79 -9.72 1.93
CA ILE A 15 -0.39 -8.38 2.43
C ILE A 15 0.90 -7.93 1.75
N ASN A 16 1.92 -8.81 1.69
CA ASN A 16 3.17 -8.51 1.00
C ASN A 16 2.97 -8.24 -0.49
N CYS A 17 2.10 -8.98 -1.17
CA CYS A 17 1.72 -8.70 -2.56
C CYS A 17 1.11 -7.30 -2.74
N LEU A 18 0.24 -6.89 -1.83
CA LEU A 18 -0.37 -5.55 -1.86
C LEU A 18 0.67 -4.46 -1.58
N ILE A 19 1.57 -4.64 -0.62
CA ILE A 19 2.68 -3.72 -0.35
C ILE A 19 3.56 -3.60 -1.59
N ASN A 20 3.95 -4.73 -2.20
CA ASN A 20 4.74 -4.72 -3.42
C ASN A 20 4.03 -4.00 -4.58
N TYR A 21 2.71 -4.11 -4.67
CA TYR A 21 1.91 -3.36 -5.64
C TYR A 21 2.03 -1.84 -5.44
N PHE A 22 2.07 -1.35 -4.19
CA PHE A 22 2.32 0.07 -3.94
C PHE A 22 3.67 0.51 -4.49
N TYR A 23 4.74 -0.22 -4.16
CA TYR A 23 6.09 0.10 -4.59
C TYR A 23 6.30 -0.04 -6.09
N SER A 24 5.67 -1.02 -6.75
CA SER A 24 5.88 -1.28 -8.17
C SER A 24 4.95 -0.49 -9.10
N ASN A 25 3.71 -0.21 -8.68
CA ASN A 25 2.65 0.29 -9.56
C ASN A 25 1.98 1.58 -9.09
N ILE A 26 2.17 2.03 -7.84
CA ILE A 26 1.56 3.27 -7.34
C ILE A 26 2.61 4.35 -7.16
N PHE A 27 3.62 4.09 -6.32
CA PHE A 27 4.65 5.05 -5.98
C PHE A 27 5.45 5.56 -7.19
N PRO A 28 5.84 4.71 -8.17
CA PRO A 28 6.60 5.16 -9.35
C PRO A 28 5.86 6.18 -10.21
N HIS A 29 4.54 6.28 -10.07
CA HIS A 29 3.74 7.27 -10.78
C HIS A 29 3.58 8.58 -10.03
N CYS A 30 3.94 8.63 -8.74
CA CYS A 30 3.70 9.78 -7.87
C CYS A 30 5.00 10.40 -7.35
N PHE A 31 6.04 9.59 -7.11
CA PHE A 31 7.30 9.94 -6.47
C PHE A 31 8.50 9.57 -7.35
N ASP A 32 9.65 10.22 -7.14
CA ASP A 32 10.91 9.85 -7.79
C ASP A 32 11.56 8.63 -7.12
N ASP A 33 12.40 7.91 -7.88
CA ASP A 33 13.12 6.72 -7.38
C ASP A 33 13.90 7.01 -6.09
N SER A 34 14.54 8.17 -5.97
CA SER A 34 15.24 8.57 -4.74
C SER A 34 14.31 8.72 -3.53
N GLU A 35 13.06 9.20 -3.75
CA GLU A 35 12.07 9.29 -2.68
C GLU A 35 11.59 7.89 -2.28
N ILE A 36 11.34 7.02 -3.27
CA ILE A 36 10.90 5.64 -3.03
C ILE A 36 11.96 4.83 -2.27
N THR A 37 13.24 5.00 -2.59
CA THR A 37 14.35 4.39 -1.83
C THR A 37 14.37 4.87 -0.38
N VAL A 38 14.10 6.16 -0.14
CA VAL A 38 13.97 6.67 1.24
C VAL A 38 12.77 6.02 1.95
N PHE A 39 11.66 5.78 1.26
CA PHE A 39 10.50 5.10 1.84
C PHE A 39 10.82 3.66 2.29
N GLU A 40 11.58 2.92 1.48
CA GLU A 40 12.07 1.59 1.85
C GLU A 40 12.97 1.63 3.09
N HIS A 41 13.92 2.57 3.13
CA HIS A 41 14.81 2.76 4.28
C HIS A 41 14.07 3.18 5.56
N LEU A 42 13.00 3.96 5.43
CA LEU A 42 12.16 4.37 6.56
C LEU A 42 11.13 3.31 6.97
N GLY A 43 11.05 2.17 6.27
CA GLY A 43 10.08 1.12 6.55
C GLY A 43 8.63 1.54 6.28
N ILE A 44 8.39 2.49 5.37
CA ILE A 44 7.03 2.88 4.99
C ILE A 44 6.33 1.69 4.33
N LEU A 45 5.07 1.44 4.68
CA LEU A 45 4.34 0.24 4.25
C LEU A 45 5.10 -1.08 4.48
N SER A 46 6.04 -1.10 5.42
CA SER A 46 6.76 -2.31 5.74
C SER A 46 6.17 -2.96 6.97
N LEU A 47 6.20 -4.28 6.96
CA LEU A 47 5.88 -5.11 8.13
C LEU A 47 7.15 -5.45 8.94
N GLN A 48 8.27 -4.71 8.77
CA GLN A 48 9.62 -5.04 9.27
C GLN A 48 9.57 -5.78 10.64
N GLU A 49 10.22 -6.92 10.82
CA GLU A 49 11.56 -7.28 10.32
C GLU A 49 11.64 -8.72 9.79
N GLU A 50 12.72 -9.00 9.05
CA GLU A 50 13.20 -10.29 8.53
C GLU A 50 13.34 -11.43 9.57
N GLN A 51 12.88 -11.22 10.81
CA GLN A 51 12.89 -12.19 11.90
C GLN A 51 11.57 -12.25 12.69
N ILE A 52 10.61 -11.36 12.43
CA ILE A 52 9.30 -11.36 13.10
C ILE A 52 8.23 -11.34 12.01
N LYS A 53 7.85 -12.53 11.53
CA LYS A 53 6.63 -12.69 10.75
C LYS A 53 5.50 -11.98 11.47
N TYR A 54 4.65 -11.29 10.71
CA TYR A 54 3.39 -10.77 11.20
C TYR A 54 2.63 -11.89 11.94
N ASN A 55 2.72 -11.91 13.26
CA ASN A 55 2.10 -12.92 14.13
C ASN A 55 0.70 -12.45 14.57
N GLY A 56 0.06 -11.64 13.75
CA GLY A 56 -1.26 -11.12 14.01
C GLY A 56 -2.34 -12.19 13.85
N THR A 57 -3.54 -11.84 14.27
CA THR A 57 -4.72 -12.68 14.10
C THR A 57 -5.24 -12.61 12.67
N MET A 58 -6.02 -13.62 12.28
CA MET A 58 -6.72 -13.68 11.00
C MET A 58 -7.61 -12.44 10.77
N LYS A 59 -8.18 -11.90 11.86
CA LYS A 59 -9.03 -10.70 11.82
C LYS A 59 -8.19 -9.46 11.49
N GLU A 60 -7.06 -9.29 12.16
CA GLU A 60 -6.15 -8.17 11.92
C GLU A 60 -5.58 -8.25 10.50
N ALA A 61 -5.29 -9.45 10.00
CA ALA A 61 -4.77 -9.64 8.65
C ALA A 61 -5.81 -9.19 7.61
N PHE A 62 -7.07 -9.58 7.81
CA PHE A 62 -8.18 -9.16 6.96
C PHE A 62 -8.41 -7.65 7.01
N GLU A 63 -8.29 -7.03 8.19
CA GLU A 63 -8.42 -5.59 8.38
C GLU A 63 -7.30 -4.83 7.64
N ILE A 64 -6.05 -5.30 7.72
CA ILE A 64 -4.91 -4.74 6.96
C ILE A 64 -5.12 -4.90 5.45
N ILE A 65 -5.46 -6.10 4.98
CA ILE A 65 -5.74 -6.38 3.56
C ILE A 65 -6.82 -5.44 3.04
N SER A 66 -7.94 -5.34 3.75
CA SER A 66 -9.08 -4.51 3.35
C SER A 66 -8.68 -3.03 3.27
N SER A 67 -7.82 -2.56 4.19
CA SER A 67 -7.33 -1.19 4.15
C SER A 67 -6.38 -0.93 3.00
N LEU A 68 -5.42 -1.82 2.74
CA LEU A 68 -4.51 -1.70 1.60
C LEU A 68 -5.27 -1.70 0.27
N GLN A 69 -6.20 -2.65 0.07
CA GLN A 69 -7.05 -2.70 -1.12
C GLN A 69 -7.90 -1.44 -1.27
N SER A 70 -8.49 -0.95 -0.17
CA SER A 70 -9.28 0.29 -0.20
C SER A 70 -8.45 1.50 -0.59
N LEU A 71 -7.21 1.60 -0.09
CA LEU A 71 -6.28 2.66 -0.47
C LEU A 71 -5.91 2.56 -1.95
N ILE A 72 -5.60 1.37 -2.45
CA ILE A 72 -5.34 1.12 -3.88
C ILE A 72 -6.53 1.60 -4.72
N ALA A 73 -7.74 1.13 -4.40
CA ALA A 73 -8.95 1.46 -5.14
C ALA A 73 -9.24 2.98 -5.12
N VAL A 74 -9.05 3.63 -3.96
CA VAL A 74 -9.18 5.08 -3.86
C VAL A 74 -8.16 5.77 -4.76
N ILE A 75 -6.87 5.44 -4.63
CA ILE A 75 -5.78 6.06 -5.41
C ILE A 75 -5.99 5.86 -6.92
N GLU A 76 -6.44 4.70 -7.35
CA GLU A 76 -6.71 4.42 -8.77
C GLU A 76 -7.94 5.15 -9.30
N SER A 77 -8.96 5.34 -8.46
CA SER A 77 -10.15 6.13 -8.83
C SER A 77 -9.85 7.62 -9.05
N LEU A 78 -8.76 8.13 -8.47
CA LEU A 78 -8.32 9.52 -8.61
C LEU A 78 -7.85 9.88 -10.03
N LYS A 79 -7.67 8.89 -10.92
CA LYS A 79 -7.34 9.10 -12.35
C LYS A 79 -8.33 10.03 -13.08
N SER A 80 -9.50 10.30 -12.51
CA SER A 80 -10.54 11.19 -13.06
C SER A 80 -10.48 12.66 -12.57
N ASN A 81 -9.37 13.09 -11.95
CA ASN A 81 -9.07 14.48 -11.53
C ASN A 81 -10.00 15.11 -10.47
N HIS A 82 -10.94 14.38 -9.87
CA HIS A 82 -11.82 14.92 -8.82
C HIS A 82 -11.71 14.13 -7.52
N ILE A 83 -10.90 14.62 -6.57
CA ILE A 83 -10.96 14.15 -5.17
C ILE A 83 -12.29 14.63 -4.57
N ARG A 84 -13.24 13.71 -4.44
CA ARG A 84 -14.44 13.93 -3.62
C ARG A 84 -14.09 13.80 -2.13
N GLU A 85 -14.82 14.51 -1.29
CA GLU A 85 -14.71 14.41 0.19
C GLU A 85 -14.84 12.96 0.69
N HIS A 86 -15.65 12.15 0.02
CA HIS A 86 -15.76 10.72 0.33
C HIS A 86 -14.41 10.00 0.18
N HIS A 87 -13.64 10.25 -0.89
CA HIS A 87 -12.35 9.61 -1.12
C HIS A 87 -11.35 9.99 -0.04
N ARG A 88 -11.31 11.27 0.35
CA ARG A 88 -10.48 11.77 1.46
C ARG A 88 -10.81 11.06 2.78
N LYS A 89 -12.10 10.92 3.10
CA LYS A 89 -12.55 10.23 4.32
C LYS A 89 -12.17 8.75 4.32
N LEU A 90 -12.35 8.05 3.20
CA LEU A 90 -11.95 6.64 3.08
C LEU A 90 -10.44 6.48 3.22
N PHE A 91 -9.68 7.33 2.54
CA PHE A 91 -8.23 7.31 2.58
C PHE A 91 -7.71 7.50 4.01
N GLN A 92 -8.15 8.57 4.68
CA GLN A 92 -7.74 8.84 6.06
C GLN A 92 -8.19 7.76 7.04
N LYS A 93 -9.39 7.18 6.85
CA LYS A 93 -9.88 6.08 7.69
C LYS A 93 -8.96 4.85 7.59
N ASN A 94 -8.55 4.50 6.37
CA ASN A 94 -7.70 3.33 6.15
C ASN A 94 -6.27 3.57 6.63
N ILE A 95 -5.73 4.78 6.50
CA ILE A 95 -4.44 5.14 7.11
C ILE A 95 -4.48 4.93 8.62
N ARG A 96 -5.47 5.49 9.30
CA ARG A 96 -5.63 5.32 10.76
C ARG A 96 -5.80 3.87 11.18
N LEU A 97 -6.33 3.03 10.30
CA LEU A 97 -6.47 1.60 10.57
C LEU A 97 -5.12 0.90 10.44
N LEU A 98 -4.33 1.19 9.40
CA LEU A 98 -2.97 0.68 9.24
C LEU A 98 -2.05 1.12 10.39
N GLU A 99 -2.13 2.37 10.82
CA GLU A 99 -1.36 2.91 11.96
C GLU A 99 -1.63 2.13 13.27
N ARG A 100 -2.86 1.65 13.48
CA ARG A 100 -3.18 0.83 14.67
C ARG A 100 -2.44 -0.51 14.70
N TYR A 101 -2.02 -1.00 13.54
CA TYR A 101 -1.22 -2.22 13.42
C TYR A 101 0.27 -1.93 13.24
N GLY A 102 0.70 -0.68 13.46
CA GLY A 102 2.09 -0.27 13.33
C GLY A 102 2.56 -0.07 11.89
N ILE A 103 1.65 -0.11 10.91
CA ILE A 103 1.99 0.10 9.50
C ILE A 103 1.94 1.59 9.20
N SER A 104 3.10 2.17 8.93
CA SER A 104 3.22 3.58 8.58
C SER A 104 2.79 3.85 7.14
N PHE A 105 1.85 4.78 6.95
CA PHE A 105 1.46 5.32 5.64
C PHE A 105 1.34 6.85 5.72
N PRO A 106 2.46 7.58 5.79
CA PRO A 106 2.49 9.01 6.12
C PRO A 106 2.24 9.89 4.89
N PHE A 107 1.24 9.55 4.09
CA PHE A 107 0.95 10.24 2.82
C PHE A 107 -0.39 10.95 2.85
N LEU A 108 -0.48 12.05 2.10
CA LEU A 108 -1.71 12.78 1.83
C LEU A 108 -2.29 12.34 0.48
N ILE A 109 -3.63 12.34 0.37
CA ILE A 109 -4.33 11.88 -0.83
C ILE A 109 -3.94 12.73 -2.07
N GLU A 110 -3.61 14.00 -1.87
CA GLU A 110 -3.14 14.95 -2.87
C GLU A 110 -1.82 14.54 -3.52
N GLN A 111 -0.97 13.80 -2.82
CA GLN A 111 0.31 13.34 -3.40
C GLN A 111 0.07 12.31 -4.52
N PHE A 112 -1.11 11.71 -4.58
CA PHE A 112 -1.46 10.69 -5.59
C PHE A 112 -2.27 11.24 -6.78
N THR A 113 -2.63 12.53 -6.78
CA THR A 113 -3.35 13.13 -7.92
C THR A 113 -2.42 13.64 -9.01
N ASN A 114 -1.23 14.11 -8.64
CA ASN A 114 -0.26 14.62 -9.61
C ASN A 114 0.59 13.48 -10.15
N ARG A 115 0.02 12.67 -11.05
CA ARG A 115 0.79 11.59 -11.68
C ARG A 115 1.87 12.20 -12.57
N ARG A 116 3.13 11.92 -12.23
CA ARG A 116 4.27 12.27 -13.07
C ARG A 116 4.12 11.54 -14.41
N LYS A 117 4.44 12.20 -15.52
CA LYS A 117 4.52 11.54 -16.84
C LYS A 117 5.49 10.37 -16.72
N ALA A 118 5.17 9.23 -17.34
CA ALA A 118 5.93 7.98 -17.23
C ALA A 118 7.44 8.22 -17.42
N VAL A 119 8.16 8.34 -16.31
CA VAL A 119 9.61 8.25 -16.26
C VAL A 119 9.89 6.77 -16.05
N LEU A 120 10.86 6.22 -16.79
CA LEU A 120 11.39 4.89 -16.53
C LEU A 120 11.88 4.87 -15.08
N SER A 121 11.11 4.24 -14.19
CA SER A 121 11.45 4.09 -12.77
C SER A 121 12.04 2.70 -12.57
N MET A 122 13.09 2.58 -11.76
CA MET A 122 13.69 1.29 -11.42
C MET A 122 12.71 0.36 -10.67
N TYR A 123 11.66 0.93 -10.08
CA TYR A 123 10.59 0.21 -9.40
C TYR A 123 9.44 -0.21 -10.33
N SER A 124 9.31 0.43 -11.50
CA SER A 124 8.22 0.13 -12.42
C SER A 124 8.41 -1.23 -13.11
N GLN A 125 7.36 -2.05 -13.12
CA GLN A 125 7.37 -3.30 -13.88
C GLN A 125 7.51 -3.00 -15.38
N PRO A 126 8.32 -3.77 -16.13
CA PRO A 126 8.47 -3.56 -17.56
C PRO A 126 7.11 -3.74 -18.26
N ALA A 127 6.70 -2.74 -19.05
CA ALA A 127 5.44 -2.74 -19.80
C ALA A 127 5.34 -3.84 -20.89
N ASN A 128 6.40 -4.65 -21.06
CA ASN A 128 6.58 -5.59 -22.14
C ASN A 128 5.94 -6.97 -21.90
N GLN A 129 5.13 -7.14 -20.85
CA GLN A 129 4.45 -8.41 -20.57
C GLN A 129 3.36 -8.78 -21.61
N TRP A 130 3.10 -7.93 -22.61
CA TRP A 130 2.09 -8.11 -23.66
C TRP A 130 2.64 -8.15 -25.10
N LEU A 131 3.91 -8.50 -25.29
CA LEU A 131 4.42 -8.85 -26.62
C LEU A 131 4.36 -10.37 -26.77
N ILE A 132 3.24 -10.87 -27.30
CA ILE A 132 3.13 -12.22 -27.89
C ILE A 132 3.15 -12.04 -29.41
#